data_AF-A0A2D5XK98-F1
#
_entry.id   AF-A0A2D5XK98-F1
#
_cell.length_a   1.000
_cell.length_b   1.000
_cell.length_c   1.000
_cell.angle_alpha   90.00
_cell.angle_beta   90.00
_cell.angle_gamma   90.00
#
_symmetry.space_group_name_H-M   'P 1'
#
loop_
_entity.id
_entity.type
_entity.pdbx_description
1 polymer ?
#
loop_
_entity_poly.entity_id
_entity_poly.type
_entity_poly.pdbx_seq_one_letter_code
_entity_poly.pdbx_strand_id
1 'polypeptide(L)' 'MGEYSCFVELAAREERGVDYEICARRKATSRVAVIAPHGGRIEPETSRIAENIAGAEFSLYCFLGLKRK' A
#
# COMPACT_ATOMS: atom_id res chain seq x y z
N MET A 1 -15.44 -2.88 12.41
CA MET A 1 -15.44 -3.71 11.18
C MET A 1 -15.04 -2.78 10.03
N GLY A 2 -14.20 -3.23 9.10
CA GLY A 2 -13.87 -2.41 7.93
C GLY A 2 -15.10 -2.17 7.05
N GLU A 3 -15.13 -1.06 6.32
CA GLU A 3 -16.23 -0.70 5.40
C GLU A 3 -16.39 -1.70 4.24
N TYR A 4 -15.31 -2.42 3.92
CA TYR A 4 -15.26 -3.45 2.88
C TYR A 4 -14.81 -4.78 3.47
N SER A 5 -15.40 -5.86 2.99
CA SER A 5 -15.07 -7.24 3.39
C SER A 5 -13.84 -7.79 2.70
N CYS A 6 -13.50 -7.28 1.52
CA CYS A 6 -12.35 -7.69 0.72
C CYS A 6 -11.91 -6.62 -0.27
N PHE A 7 -10.74 -6.81 -0.89
CA PHE A 7 -10.23 -5.89 -1.92
C PHE A 7 -11.11 -5.83 -3.17
N VAL A 8 -11.75 -6.93 -3.57
CA VAL A 8 -12.63 -6.95 -4.75
C VAL A 8 -13.82 -6.02 -4.54
N GLU A 9 -14.39 -6.00 -3.34
CA GLU A 9 -15.48 -5.08 -2.99
C GLU A 9 -15.01 -3.62 -2.96
N LEU A 10 -13.83 -3.35 -2.40
CA LEU A 10 -13.22 -2.02 -2.39
C LEU A 10 -13.00 -1.51 -3.83
N ALA A 11 -12.34 -2.31 -4.67
CA ALA A 11 -12.00 -1.93 -6.04
C ALA A 11 -13.22 -1.76 -6.96
N ALA A 12 -14.38 -2.28 -6.57
CA ALA A 12 -15.65 -2.06 -7.27
C ALA A 12 -16.34 -0.75 -6.86
N ARG A 13 -15.99 -0.17 -5.71
CA ARG A 13 -16.62 1.03 -5.15
C ARG A 13 -15.71 2.26 -5.15
N GLU A 14 -14.41 2.05 -5.25
CA GLU A 14 -13.37 3.09 -5.17
C GLU A 14 -12.57 3.18 -6.46
N GLU A 15 -12.12 4.38 -6.82
CA GLU A 15 -11.36 4.61 -8.04
C GLU A 15 -9.84 4.62 -7.77
N ARG A 16 -9.10 3.73 -8.45
CA ARG A 16 -7.63 3.73 -8.38
C ARG A 16 -7.06 4.99 -9.03
N GLY A 17 -6.09 5.61 -8.37
CA GLY A 17 -5.48 6.89 -8.76
C GLY A 17 -6.22 8.11 -8.20
N VAL A 18 -7.43 7.93 -7.67
CA VAL A 18 -8.23 8.99 -7.04
C VAL A 18 -8.41 8.71 -5.55
N ASP A 19 -8.93 7.55 -5.21
CA ASP A 19 -9.29 7.14 -3.84
C ASP A 19 -8.20 6.31 -3.18
N TYR A 20 -7.51 5.49 -3.97
CA TYR A 20 -6.40 4.66 -3.53
C TYR A 20 -5.33 4.48 -4.63
N GLU A 21 -4.12 4.08 -4.25
CA GLU A 21 -3.08 3.65 -5.19
C GLU A 21 -2.38 2.38 -4.68
N ILE A 22 -1.78 1.61 -5.60
CA ILE A 22 -0.93 0.47 -5.29
C ILE A 22 0.48 0.75 -5.84
N CYS A 23 1.44 0.86 -4.94
CA CYS A 23 2.85 0.97 -5.26
C CYS A 23 3.54 -0.37 -5.01
N ALA A 24 3.99 -1.04 -6.07
CA ALA A 24 4.69 -2.31 -5.98
C ALA A 24 6.03 -2.24 -6.69
N ARG A 25 7.10 -2.70 -6.02
CA ARG A 25 8.45 -2.77 -6.58
C ARG A 25 9.07 -4.11 -6.23
N ARG A 26 9.27 -4.95 -7.24
CA ARG A 26 9.96 -6.23 -7.07
C ARG A 26 11.46 -6.07 -7.26
N LYS A 27 12.25 -6.65 -6.35
CA LYS A 27 13.71 -6.78 -6.47
C LYS A 27 14.05 -8.22 -6.79
N ALA A 28 14.67 -8.45 -7.96
CA ALA A 28 14.97 -9.80 -8.45
C ALA A 28 15.83 -10.63 -7.49
N THR A 29 16.74 -9.96 -6.76
CA THR A 29 17.65 -10.59 -5.80
C THR A 29 17.06 -10.73 -4.40
N SER A 30 15.91 -10.11 -4.13
CA SER A 30 15.39 -10.03 -2.77
C SER A 30 14.46 -11.19 -2.44
N ARG A 31 14.67 -11.80 -1.27
CA ARG A 31 13.80 -12.85 -0.70
C ARG A 31 12.76 -12.31 0.28
N VAL A 32 12.82 -11.01 0.59
CA VAL A 32 11.95 -10.35 1.57
C VAL A 32 11.18 -9.22 0.88
N ALA A 33 9.92 -9.06 1.27
CA ALA A 33 9.10 -7.92 0.88
C ALA A 33 8.70 -7.14 2.14
N VAL A 34 8.88 -5.82 2.11
CA VAL A 34 8.33 -4.91 3.11
C VAL A 34 6.96 -4.47 2.63
N ILE A 35 5.94 -4.63 3.47
CA ILE A 35 4.54 -4.49 3.06
C ILE A 35 3.82 -3.53 4.00
N ALA A 36 3.16 -2.51 3.44
CA ALA A 36 2.22 -1.64 4.14
C ALA A 36 0.84 -1.77 3.48
N PRO A 37 -0.05 -2.67 3.98
CA PRO A 37 -1.41 -2.78 3.45
C PRO A 37 -2.27 -1.56 3.79
N HIS A 38 -1.87 -0.76 4.79
CA HIS A 38 -2.58 0.43 5.26
C HIS A 38 -1.76 1.71 5.08
N GLY A 39 -1.14 1.89 3.92
CA GLY A 39 -0.32 3.05 3.58
C GLY A 39 -1.11 4.33 3.27
N GLY A 40 -0.38 5.42 3.03
CA GLY A 40 -0.97 6.73 2.75
C GLY A 40 -1.70 7.28 3.96
N ARG A 41 -2.99 7.61 3.80
CA ARG A 41 -3.82 8.24 4.84
C ARG A 41 -4.61 7.25 5.71
N ILE A 42 -4.48 5.94 5.46
CA ILE A 42 -5.16 4.90 6.25
C ILE A 42 -4.52 4.83 7.64
N GLU A 43 -3.27 4.42 7.70
CA GLU A 43 -2.39 4.51 8.88
C GLU A 43 -1.20 5.40 8.50
N PRO A 44 -1.21 6.69 8.89
CA PRO A 44 -0.16 7.63 8.53
C PRO A 44 1.25 7.10 8.83
N GLU A 45 2.21 7.49 7.99
CA GLU A 45 3.63 7.12 8.06
C GLU A 45 3.98 5.67 7.71
N THR A 46 3.03 4.72 7.70
CA THR A 46 3.35 3.31 7.43
C THR A 46 3.97 3.08 6.05
N SER A 47 3.47 3.75 5.00
CA SER A 47 4.06 3.68 3.66
C SER A 47 5.46 4.29 3.59
N ARG A 48 5.69 5.42 4.29
CA ARG A 48 7.02 6.06 4.35
C ARG A 48 8.03 5.19 5.09
N ILE A 49 7.63 4.59 6.20
CA ILE A 49 8.46 3.65 6.96
C ILE A 49 8.76 2.41 6.11
N ALA A 50 7.74 1.84 5.44
CA ALA A 50 7.92 0.68 4.57
C ALA A 50 8.88 0.97 3.40
N GLU A 51 8.74 2.13 2.75
CA GLU A 51 9.66 2.60 1.70
C GLU A 51 11.10 2.72 2.21
N ASN A 52 11.28 3.34 3.39
CA ASN A 52 12.61 3.51 3.99
C ASN A 52 13.25 2.17 4.37
N ILE A 53 12.50 1.23 4.96
CA ILE A 53 13.01 -0.11 5.28
C ILE A 53 13.33 -0.86 3.98
N ALA A 54 12.46 -0.77 2.96
CA ALA A 54 12.68 -1.49 1.71
C ALA A 54 13.93 -1.00 0.97
N GLY A 55 14.18 0.32 0.99
CA GLY A 55 15.41 0.91 0.47
C GLY A 55 15.77 0.40 -0.92
N ALA A 56 17.06 0.10 -1.14
CA ALA A 56 17.51 -0.53 -2.39
C ALA A 56 17.44 -2.07 -2.37
N GLU A 57 17.25 -2.67 -1.19
CA GLU A 57 17.56 -4.07 -0.88
C GLU A 57 16.35 -5.00 -0.93
N PHE A 58 15.19 -4.53 -0.46
CA PHE A 58 13.98 -5.35 -0.35
C PHE A 58 12.93 -4.99 -1.39
N SER A 59 12.09 -5.98 -1.72
CA SER A 59 10.87 -5.70 -2.48
C SER A 59 9.90 -4.88 -1.62
N LEU A 60 9.04 -4.09 -2.25
CA LEU A 60 8.07 -3.22 -1.58
C LEU A 60 6.68 -3.46 -2.13
N TYR A 61 5.68 -3.45 -1.25
CA TYR A 61 4.28 -3.29 -1.59
C TYR A 61 3.62 -2.29 -0.63
N CYS A 62 2.96 -1.27 -1.17
CA CYS A 62 2.12 -0.36 -0.41
C CYS A 62 0.75 -0.25 -1.08
N PHE A 63 -0.31 -0.38 -0.29
CA PHE A 63 -1.64 0.09 -0.66
C PHE A 63 -1.85 1.44 0.02
N LEU A 64 -2.08 2.49 -0.76
CA LEU A 64 -2.12 3.87 -0.30
C LEU A 64 -3.56 4.39 -0.33
N GLY A 65 -4.12 4.77 0.82
CA GLY A 65 -5.35 5.57 0.84
C GLY A 65 -5.06 7.03 0.50
N LEU A 66 -5.79 7.58 -0.47
CA LEU A 66 -5.60 8.95 -0.98
C LEU A 66 -6.68 9.92 -0.47
N LYS A 67 -7.86 9.42 -0.08
CA LYS A 67 -8.96 10.24 0.45
C LYS A 67 -8.53 11.09 1.65
N ARG A 68 -9.00 12.33 1.71
CA ARG A 68 -8.91 13.15 2.93
C ARG A 68 -9.96 12.66 3.92
N LYS A 69 -9.62 12.63 5.20
CA LYS A 69 -10.62 12.59 6.27
C LYS A 69 -11.35 13.91 6.35
#